data_AF-A0A259SHQ4-F1
#
_entry.id   AF-A0A259SHQ4-F1
#
_cell.length_a   1.000
_cell.length_b   1.000
_cell.length_c   1.000
_cell.angle_alpha   90.00
_cell.angle_beta   90.00
_cell.angle_gamma   90.00
#
_symmetry.space_group_name_H-M   'P 1'
#
loop_
_entity.id
_entity.type
_entity.pdbx_description
1 polymer ?
#
loop_
_entity_poly.entity_id
_entity_poly.type
_entity_poly.pdbx_seq_one_letter_code
_entity_poly.pdbx_strand_id
1 'polypeptide(L)'
;METAALIVVLVILLALFFDFTNGFHDTANAMATPIATGALKPRTAVMLAAGLNLVGAFLSTEVAATVSGGIIQEDSNTAHLMPSLIFAGLIGAITWNMLTWLLGLPSSSSHALFGGLIGATLVGVGLSGINFGVVLSKVVLPALIAPLTAGLIAYLATKLAYLTTRRYDGKPDGRSGFRWGQIFTSSLVALAHGTNDAQKTMGVITLALISVGWQAQGDHRPHIYVIVACAFTIALGTYLGGWRIIRTLGKGLTDVKPAQGFAAETSTAATILASSALGFALSTTQVASGSVIGSGLGRRGSAVRWRTAGRIAIGWVLTLPAAGLVGAVAAFIVVVGGGWGVLIDAVLALAVIIALFLRSRRNAVTANNAFSEVADSARAIEVPEEPPLTPRQARAQRARERAKAKEKGAGR
;
A
#
# COMPACT_ATOMS: atom_id res chain seq x y z
N MET A 1 20.52 16.30 -28.87
CA MET A 1 20.94 15.33 -27.83
C MET A 1 20.87 15.94 -26.43
N GLU A 2 21.30 17.19 -26.21
CA GLU A 2 21.30 17.83 -24.88
C GLU A 2 19.90 17.99 -24.25
N THR A 3 18.89 18.40 -25.02
CA THR A 3 17.51 18.55 -24.51
C THR A 3 16.88 17.22 -24.10
N ALA A 4 17.11 16.16 -24.88
CA ALA A 4 16.60 14.82 -24.57
C ALA A 4 17.27 14.25 -23.30
N ALA A 5 18.57 14.46 -23.14
CA ALA A 5 19.30 14.09 -21.92
C ALA A 5 18.75 14.81 -20.69
N LEU A 6 18.46 16.11 -20.80
CA LEU A 6 17.87 16.89 -19.71
C LEU A 6 16.48 16.35 -19.32
N ILE A 7 15.63 16.02 -20.29
CA ILE A 7 14.31 15.44 -20.03
C ILE A 7 14.44 14.08 -19.33
N VAL A 8 15.40 13.23 -19.74
CA VAL A 8 15.65 11.95 -19.06
C VAL A 8 16.07 12.15 -17.61
N VAL A 9 16.93 13.12 -17.31
CA VAL A 9 17.29 13.45 -15.93
C VAL A 9 16.05 13.88 -15.14
N LEU A 10 15.18 14.72 -15.71
CA LEU A 10 13.92 15.11 -15.08
C LEU A 10 12.99 13.92 -14.86
N VAL A 11 12.89 13.01 -15.82
CA VAL A 11 12.13 11.75 -15.71
C VAL A 11 12.67 10.90 -14.58
N ILE A 12 13.98 10.73 -14.46
CA ILE A 12 14.61 9.95 -13.38
C ILE A 12 14.29 10.59 -12.03
N LEU A 13 14.48 11.91 -11.89
CA LEU A 13 14.15 12.62 -10.64
C LEU A 13 12.67 12.46 -10.27
N LEU A 14 11.78 12.58 -11.24
CA LEU A 14 10.35 12.46 -11.04
C LEU A 14 9.93 11.01 -10.74
N ALA A 15 10.55 10.03 -11.39
CA ALA A 15 10.33 8.61 -11.12
C ALA A 15 10.80 8.24 -9.71
N LEU A 16 11.96 8.71 -9.27
CA LEU A 16 12.41 8.55 -7.89
C LEU A 16 11.47 9.25 -6.92
N PHE A 17 10.99 10.46 -7.23
CA PHE A 17 9.97 11.09 -6.40
C PHE A 17 8.68 10.26 -6.33
N PHE A 18 8.21 9.70 -7.46
CA PHE A 18 7.09 8.77 -7.48
C PHE A 18 7.36 7.55 -6.58
N ASP A 19 8.54 6.93 -6.67
CA ASP A 19 8.92 5.76 -5.88
C ASP A 19 8.97 6.05 -4.38
N PHE A 20 9.47 7.23 -4.02
CA PHE A 20 9.41 7.75 -2.66
C PHE A 20 7.95 7.90 -2.20
N THR A 21 7.11 8.48 -3.06
CA THR A 21 5.69 8.62 -2.74
C THR A 21 5.01 7.28 -2.56
N ASN A 22 5.36 6.30 -3.41
CA ASN A 22 4.84 4.95 -3.36
C ASN A 22 5.22 4.25 -2.05
N GLY A 23 6.50 4.32 -1.65
CA GLY A 23 6.99 3.73 -0.41
C GLY A 23 6.21 4.23 0.81
N PHE A 24 5.97 5.53 0.92
CA PHE A 24 5.23 6.07 2.05
C PHE A 24 3.73 5.69 1.98
N HIS A 25 3.11 5.70 0.79
CA HIS A 25 1.71 5.31 0.59
C HIS A 25 1.44 3.89 1.06
N ASP A 26 2.25 2.96 0.56
CA ASP A 26 1.98 1.53 0.64
C ASP A 26 2.63 0.88 1.87
N THR A 27 3.34 1.66 2.69
CA THR A 27 3.71 1.26 4.08
C THR A 27 2.50 0.74 4.85
N ALA A 28 1.32 1.31 4.60
CA ALA A 28 0.08 0.90 5.24
C ALA A 28 -0.33 -0.55 4.93
N ASN A 29 0.02 -1.06 3.75
CA ASN A 29 -0.34 -2.41 3.32
C ASN A 29 0.34 -3.49 4.18
N ALA A 30 1.57 -3.23 4.62
CA ALA A 30 2.34 -4.14 5.45
C ALA A 30 2.20 -3.85 6.95
N MET A 31 2.08 -2.56 7.33
CA MET A 31 2.26 -2.15 8.73
C MET A 31 0.99 -1.68 9.44
N ALA A 32 -0.12 -1.40 8.74
CA ALA A 32 -1.35 -0.98 9.42
C ALA A 32 -1.88 -2.06 10.38
N THR A 33 -1.87 -3.32 9.93
CA THR A 33 -2.38 -4.47 10.69
C THR A 33 -1.54 -4.81 11.94
N PRO A 34 -0.21 -4.98 11.88
CA PRO A 34 0.60 -5.26 13.07
C PRO A 34 0.67 -4.09 14.06
N ILE A 35 0.49 -2.85 13.59
CA ILE A 35 0.35 -1.69 14.48
C ILE A 35 -1.02 -1.70 15.17
N ALA A 36 -2.10 -1.94 14.42
CA ALA A 36 -3.46 -1.96 14.96
C ALA A 36 -3.69 -3.11 15.97
N THR A 37 -3.04 -4.26 15.79
CA THR A 37 -3.11 -5.40 16.74
C THR A 37 -2.21 -5.21 17.96
N GLY A 38 -1.36 -4.18 17.99
CA GLY A 38 -0.34 -3.99 19.02
C GLY A 38 0.84 -4.97 18.94
N ALA A 39 0.98 -5.70 17.82
CA ALA A 39 2.10 -6.61 17.60
C ALA A 39 3.43 -5.85 17.53
N LEU A 40 3.46 -4.74 16.79
CA LEU A 40 4.61 -3.85 16.62
C LEU A 40 4.30 -2.41 17.06
N LYS A 41 5.31 -1.74 17.62
CA LYS A 41 5.25 -0.29 17.85
C LYS A 41 5.35 0.45 16.51
N PRO A 42 4.64 1.59 16.32
CA PRO A 42 4.60 2.31 15.04
C PRO A 42 5.98 2.60 14.41
N ARG A 43 6.93 3.15 15.19
CA ARG A 43 8.28 3.46 14.67
C ARG A 43 9.09 2.22 14.30
N THR A 44 8.97 1.15 15.09
CA THR A 44 9.65 -0.13 14.82
C THR A 44 9.09 -0.77 13.56
N ALA A 45 7.77 -0.70 13.35
CA ALA A 45 7.09 -1.25 12.19
C ALA A 45 7.58 -0.60 10.89
N VAL A 46 7.62 0.73 10.80
CA VAL A 46 8.09 1.44 9.58
C VAL A 46 9.58 1.25 9.33
N MET A 47 10.40 1.15 10.38
CA MET A 47 11.85 0.89 10.23
C MET A 47 12.13 -0.52 9.70
N LEU A 48 11.42 -1.52 10.24
CA LEU A 48 11.47 -2.89 9.75
C LEU A 48 10.99 -2.98 8.28
N ALA A 49 9.87 -2.32 7.97
CA ALA A 49 9.33 -2.27 6.62
C ALA A 49 10.32 -1.64 5.63
N ALA A 50 10.95 -0.52 6.00
CA ALA A 50 11.92 0.17 5.16
C ALA A 50 13.14 -0.71 4.85
N GLY A 51 13.70 -1.38 5.86
CA GLY A 51 14.83 -2.30 5.67
C GLY A 51 14.48 -3.49 4.76
N LEU A 52 13.28 -4.05 4.91
CA LEU A 52 12.84 -5.17 4.08
C LEU A 52 12.44 -4.74 2.67
N ASN A 53 11.87 -3.55 2.50
CA ASN A 53 11.63 -2.96 1.17
C ASN A 53 12.95 -2.75 0.42
N LEU A 54 13.98 -2.24 1.10
CA LEU A 54 15.32 -2.08 0.55
C LEU A 54 15.87 -3.43 0.06
N VAL A 55 15.84 -4.46 0.90
CA VAL A 55 16.32 -5.81 0.52
C VAL A 55 15.48 -6.40 -0.62
N GLY A 56 14.16 -6.28 -0.53
CA GLY A 56 13.22 -6.83 -1.51
C GLY A 56 13.46 -6.28 -2.92
N ALA A 57 13.82 -5.00 -3.04
CA ALA A 57 14.12 -4.37 -4.32
C ALA A 57 15.27 -5.05 -5.09
N PHE A 58 16.19 -5.75 -4.42
CA PHE A 58 17.29 -6.47 -5.05
C PHE A 58 16.97 -7.92 -5.41
N LEU A 59 15.80 -8.45 -5.03
CA LEU A 59 15.50 -9.88 -5.18
C LEU A 59 14.98 -10.28 -6.57
N SER A 60 14.50 -9.34 -7.38
CA SER A 60 13.94 -9.64 -8.70
C SER A 60 13.97 -8.41 -9.62
N THR A 61 13.93 -8.66 -10.93
CA THR A 61 13.85 -7.63 -11.99
C THR A 61 12.78 -7.94 -13.06
N GLU A 62 11.94 -8.96 -12.84
CA GLU A 62 10.92 -9.45 -13.78
C GLU A 62 9.78 -8.45 -14.03
N VAL A 63 9.32 -7.79 -12.96
CA VAL A 63 8.28 -6.75 -13.07
C VAL A 63 8.86 -5.53 -13.79
N ALA A 64 10.11 -5.17 -13.51
CA ALA A 64 10.79 -4.06 -14.19
C ALA A 64 10.90 -4.31 -15.69
N ALA A 65 11.28 -5.54 -16.09
CA ALA A 65 11.35 -5.94 -17.49
C ALA A 65 9.98 -5.91 -18.18
N THR A 66 8.92 -6.32 -17.47
CA THR A 66 7.55 -6.25 -18.00
C THR A 66 7.08 -4.81 -18.20
N VAL A 67 7.41 -3.90 -17.27
CA VAL A 67 7.06 -2.48 -17.37
C VAL A 67 7.85 -1.79 -18.47
N SER A 68 9.13 -2.11 -18.64
CA SER A 68 10.00 -1.46 -19.63
C SER A 68 9.82 -1.96 -21.07
N GLY A 69 9.33 -3.19 -21.28
CA GLY A 69 9.16 -3.76 -22.62
C GLY A 69 7.72 -4.05 -23.05
N GLY A 70 6.75 -4.02 -22.13
CA GLY A 70 5.44 -4.61 -22.39
C GLY A 70 4.31 -3.64 -22.74
N ILE A 71 4.34 -2.40 -22.25
CA ILE A 71 3.10 -1.59 -22.13
C ILE A 71 2.99 -0.54 -23.24
N ILE A 72 4.08 0.17 -23.50
CA ILE A 72 4.14 1.22 -24.53
C ILE A 72 4.90 0.64 -25.72
N GLN A 73 4.32 0.78 -26.92
CA GLN A 73 4.97 0.37 -28.16
C GLN A 73 5.87 1.50 -28.64
N GLU A 74 7.15 1.19 -28.84
CA GLU A 74 8.10 2.12 -29.43
C GLU A 74 7.87 2.18 -30.94
N ASP A 75 7.15 3.20 -31.41
CA ASP A 75 7.17 3.56 -32.83
C ASP A 75 8.35 4.49 -33.10
N SER A 76 9.22 4.09 -34.04
CA SER A 76 10.33 4.88 -34.57
C SER A 76 9.99 6.35 -34.87
N ASN A 77 8.77 6.65 -35.30
CA ASN A 77 8.34 8.01 -35.61
C ASN A 77 8.06 8.87 -34.36
N THR A 78 7.74 8.25 -33.22
CA THR A 78 7.38 8.93 -31.97
C THR A 78 8.39 8.75 -30.85
N ALA A 79 9.48 8.03 -31.12
CA ALA A 79 10.54 7.74 -30.13
C ALA A 79 11.09 9.01 -29.46
N HIS A 80 11.22 10.11 -30.21
CA HIS A 80 11.70 11.39 -29.68
C HIS A 80 10.76 12.05 -28.65
N LEU A 81 9.48 11.68 -28.63
CA LEU A 81 8.48 12.18 -27.67
C LEU A 81 8.42 11.33 -26.39
N MET A 82 8.92 10.09 -26.42
CA MET A 82 8.77 9.12 -25.33
C MET A 82 9.24 9.64 -23.97
N PRO A 83 10.43 10.26 -23.81
CA PRO A 83 10.85 10.81 -22.52
C PRO A 83 9.85 11.83 -21.96
N SER A 84 9.33 12.71 -22.81
CA SER A 84 8.38 13.75 -22.42
C SER A 84 6.99 13.19 -22.07
N LEU A 85 6.58 12.10 -22.73
CA LEU A 85 5.32 11.42 -22.39
C LEU A 85 5.43 10.62 -21.10
N ILE A 86 6.58 9.97 -20.85
CA ILE A 86 6.85 9.31 -19.57
C ILE A 86 6.83 10.35 -18.44
N PHE A 87 7.45 11.52 -18.67
CA PHE A 87 7.42 12.65 -17.74
C PHE A 87 5.98 13.09 -17.43
N ALA A 88 5.16 13.32 -18.46
CA ALA A 88 3.76 13.70 -18.30
C ALA A 88 2.93 12.62 -17.57
N GLY A 89 3.15 11.34 -17.90
CA GLY A 89 2.47 10.23 -17.24
C GLY A 89 2.83 10.11 -15.76
N LEU A 90 4.10 10.34 -15.40
CA LEU A 90 4.55 10.38 -14.00
C LEU A 90 3.92 11.55 -13.24
N ILE A 91 3.74 12.72 -13.85
CA ILE A 91 3.00 13.84 -13.23
C ILE A 91 1.57 13.40 -12.88
N GLY A 92 0.89 12.71 -13.80
CA GLY A 92 -0.45 12.17 -13.56
C GLY A 92 -0.47 11.20 -12.37
N ALA A 93 0.47 10.26 -12.34
CA ALA A 93 0.59 9.27 -11.28
C ALA A 93 0.86 9.90 -9.90
N ILE A 94 1.83 10.81 -9.83
CA ILE A 94 2.24 11.50 -8.59
C ILE A 94 1.13 12.38 -8.06
N THR A 95 0.51 13.18 -8.94
CA THR A 95 -0.57 14.09 -8.56
C THR A 95 -1.74 13.31 -7.96
N TRP A 96 -2.10 12.19 -8.59
CA TRP A 96 -3.17 11.33 -8.08
C TRP A 96 -2.80 10.68 -6.75
N ASN A 97 -1.59 10.14 -6.61
CA ASN A 97 -1.11 9.60 -5.34
C ASN A 97 -1.16 10.66 -4.22
N MET A 98 -0.58 11.84 -4.44
CA MET A 98 -0.62 12.94 -3.48
C MET A 98 -2.04 13.33 -3.06
N LEU A 99 -2.97 13.36 -4.00
CA LEU A 99 -4.37 13.64 -3.72
C LEU A 99 -5.01 12.54 -2.85
N THR A 100 -4.84 11.27 -3.20
CA THR A 100 -5.45 10.17 -2.44
C THR A 100 -4.85 10.04 -1.05
N TRP A 101 -3.54 10.30 -0.88
CA TRP A 101 -2.93 10.39 0.45
C TRP A 101 -3.50 11.53 1.28
N LEU A 102 -3.66 12.72 0.68
CA LEU A 102 -4.26 13.85 1.38
C LEU A 102 -5.66 13.49 1.89
N LEU A 103 -6.43 12.75 1.09
CA LEU A 103 -7.76 12.25 1.45
C LEU A 103 -7.74 11.01 2.37
N GLY A 104 -6.57 10.43 2.63
CA GLY A 104 -6.41 9.21 3.44
C GLY A 104 -7.04 7.97 2.79
N LEU A 105 -7.24 7.99 1.47
CA LEU A 105 -7.84 6.90 0.70
C LEU A 105 -6.74 5.90 0.29
N PRO A 106 -6.86 4.61 0.63
CA PRO A 106 -5.94 3.59 0.16
C PRO A 106 -6.14 3.37 -1.35
N SER A 107 -5.30 4.01 -2.16
CA SER A 107 -5.27 3.85 -3.62
C SER A 107 -4.13 2.94 -4.05
N SER A 108 -4.17 2.51 -5.31
CA SER A 108 -3.10 1.73 -5.91
C SER A 108 -2.15 2.64 -6.68
N SER A 109 -0.90 2.77 -6.23
CA SER A 109 0.13 3.49 -6.96
C SER A 109 0.42 2.85 -8.33
N SER A 110 0.26 1.54 -8.46
CA SER A 110 0.44 0.82 -9.73
C SER A 110 -0.58 1.27 -10.77
N HIS A 111 -1.86 1.37 -10.38
CA HIS A 111 -2.90 1.86 -11.28
C HIS A 111 -2.73 3.35 -11.60
N ALA A 112 -2.23 4.15 -10.64
CA ALA A 112 -1.91 5.55 -10.89
C ALA A 112 -0.79 5.68 -11.94
N LEU A 113 0.27 4.86 -11.81
CA LEU A 113 1.38 4.83 -12.75
C LEU A 113 0.94 4.41 -14.15
N PHE A 114 0.28 3.26 -14.27
CA PHE A 114 -0.19 2.78 -15.57
C PHE A 114 -1.26 3.69 -16.16
N GLY A 115 -2.17 4.21 -15.34
CA GLY A 115 -3.16 5.19 -15.77
C GLY A 115 -2.49 6.41 -16.38
N GLY A 116 -1.56 7.04 -15.65
CA GLY A 116 -0.81 8.21 -16.11
C GLY A 116 -0.06 7.97 -17.41
N LEU A 117 0.69 6.86 -17.50
CA LEU A 117 1.42 6.48 -18.72
C LEU A 117 0.47 6.22 -19.90
N ILE A 118 -0.59 5.43 -19.71
CA ILE A 118 -1.61 5.16 -20.72
C ILE A 118 -2.23 6.47 -21.22
N GLY A 119 -2.64 7.36 -20.31
CA GLY A 119 -3.22 8.65 -20.66
C GLY A 119 -2.27 9.54 -21.45
N ALA A 120 -1.00 9.61 -21.05
CA ALA A 120 0.01 10.38 -21.76
C ALA A 120 0.29 9.82 -23.16
N THR A 121 0.42 8.50 -23.29
CA THR A 121 0.63 7.82 -24.58
C THR A 121 -0.58 7.97 -25.50
N LEU A 122 -1.81 7.92 -24.98
CA LEU A 122 -3.03 8.15 -25.77
C LEU A 122 -3.02 9.52 -26.47
N VAL A 123 -2.51 10.55 -25.81
CA VAL A 123 -2.44 11.91 -26.38
C VAL A 123 -1.22 12.09 -27.28
N GLY A 124 -0.06 11.57 -26.88
CA GLY A 124 1.19 11.80 -27.60
C GLY A 124 1.42 10.90 -28.82
N VAL A 125 0.91 9.66 -28.79
CA VAL A 125 1.09 8.66 -29.86
C VAL A 125 -0.26 8.23 -30.45
N GLY A 126 -1.30 8.15 -29.62
CA GLY A 126 -2.59 7.60 -30.00
C GLY A 126 -2.75 6.13 -29.59
N LEU A 127 -3.80 5.48 -30.09
CA LEU A 127 -4.17 4.11 -29.69
C LEU A 127 -3.11 3.06 -30.08
N SER A 128 -2.35 3.29 -31.15
CA SER A 128 -1.29 2.38 -31.61
C SER A 128 -0.10 2.32 -30.65
N GLY A 129 0.13 3.35 -29.85
CA GLY A 129 1.23 3.40 -28.87
C GLY A 129 1.02 2.49 -27.67
N ILE A 130 -0.13 1.83 -27.55
CA ILE A 130 -0.51 1.05 -26.35
C ILE A 130 -0.70 -0.40 -26.73
N ASN A 131 0.01 -1.29 -26.04
CA ASN A 131 -0.23 -2.72 -26.17
C ASN A 131 -1.40 -3.13 -25.26
N PHE A 132 -2.62 -3.02 -25.77
CA PHE A 132 -3.83 -3.38 -25.01
C PHE A 132 -3.83 -4.85 -24.55
N GLY A 133 -3.20 -5.76 -25.31
CA GLY A 133 -3.08 -7.17 -24.92
C GLY A 133 -2.23 -7.34 -23.66
N VAL A 134 -1.09 -6.65 -23.59
CA VAL A 134 -0.22 -6.66 -22.40
C VAL A 134 -0.87 -5.91 -21.24
N VAL A 135 -1.46 -4.74 -21.48
CA VAL A 135 -2.19 -3.99 -20.43
C VAL A 135 -3.29 -4.86 -19.83
N LEU A 136 -4.08 -5.54 -20.66
CA LEU A 136 -5.15 -6.41 -20.18
C LEU A 136 -4.60 -7.60 -19.39
N SER A 137 -3.61 -8.32 -19.93
CA SER A 137 -3.10 -9.56 -19.35
C SER A 137 -2.17 -9.38 -18.16
N LYS A 138 -1.35 -8.32 -18.13
CA LYS A 138 -0.31 -8.09 -17.12
C LYS A 138 -0.66 -7.01 -16.09
N VAL A 139 -1.69 -6.19 -16.35
CA VAL A 139 -2.12 -5.11 -15.44
C VAL A 139 -3.57 -5.29 -14.99
N VAL A 140 -4.53 -5.27 -15.93
CA VAL A 140 -5.98 -5.22 -15.60
C VAL A 140 -6.49 -6.55 -15.02
N LEU A 141 -6.18 -7.68 -15.66
CA LEU A 141 -6.63 -8.99 -15.17
C LEU A 141 -6.04 -9.33 -13.79
N PRO A 142 -4.72 -9.20 -13.55
CA PRO A 142 -4.16 -9.38 -12.21
C PRO A 142 -4.79 -8.46 -11.17
N ALA A 143 -5.08 -7.19 -11.51
CA ALA A 143 -5.71 -6.25 -10.59
C ALA A 143 -7.13 -6.65 -10.16
N LEU A 144 -7.90 -7.28 -11.06
CA LEU A 144 -9.24 -7.76 -10.74
C LEU A 144 -9.22 -9.09 -9.98
N ILE A 145 -8.37 -10.02 -10.42
CA ILE A 145 -8.37 -11.41 -9.94
C ILE A 145 -7.65 -11.51 -8.59
N ALA A 146 -6.51 -10.85 -8.43
CA ALA A 146 -5.66 -11.06 -7.27
C ALA A 146 -6.27 -10.65 -5.91
N PRO A 147 -7.04 -9.55 -5.79
CA PRO A 147 -7.71 -9.22 -4.54
C PRO A 147 -8.74 -10.27 -4.13
N LEU A 148 -9.42 -10.87 -5.11
CA LEU A 148 -10.41 -11.92 -4.89
C LEU A 148 -9.74 -13.24 -4.48
N THR A 149 -8.68 -13.64 -5.17
CA THR A 149 -7.94 -14.86 -4.83
C THR A 149 -7.25 -14.74 -3.48
N ALA A 150 -6.59 -13.62 -3.21
CA ALA A 150 -5.97 -13.35 -1.91
C ALA A 150 -7.02 -13.24 -0.79
N GLY A 151 -8.18 -12.64 -1.06
CA GLY A 151 -9.31 -12.66 -0.13
C GLY A 151 -9.82 -14.07 0.17
N LEU A 152 -9.96 -14.92 -0.84
CA LEU A 152 -10.39 -16.31 -0.68
C LEU A 152 -9.36 -17.13 0.11
N ILE A 153 -8.07 -17.01 -0.22
CA ILE A 153 -6.99 -17.68 0.50
C ILE A 153 -6.96 -17.23 1.96
N ALA A 154 -7.05 -15.93 2.23
CA ALA A 154 -7.10 -15.40 3.59
C ALA A 154 -8.34 -15.86 4.37
N TYR A 155 -9.50 -15.95 3.72
CA TYR A 155 -10.72 -16.51 4.29
C TYR A 155 -10.54 -17.97 4.71
N LEU A 156 -10.04 -18.82 3.81
CA LEU A 156 -9.81 -20.24 4.09
C LEU A 156 -8.74 -20.43 5.16
N ALA A 157 -7.61 -19.72 5.07
CA ALA A 157 -6.53 -19.77 6.03
C ALA A 157 -7.01 -19.35 7.44
N THR A 158 -7.81 -18.28 7.52
CA THR A 158 -8.41 -17.85 8.80
C THR A 158 -9.36 -18.91 9.35
N LYS A 159 -10.25 -19.45 8.50
CA LYS A 159 -11.20 -20.49 8.92
C LYS A 159 -10.47 -21.71 9.46
N LEU A 160 -9.43 -22.18 8.75
CA LEU A 160 -8.58 -23.29 9.18
C LEU A 160 -7.87 -22.98 10.50
N ALA A 161 -7.23 -21.82 10.60
CA ALA A 161 -6.53 -21.40 11.82
C ALA A 161 -7.45 -21.41 13.05
N TYR A 162 -8.68 -20.90 12.93
CA TYR A 162 -9.65 -20.88 14.03
C TYR A 162 -10.32 -22.24 14.29
N LEU A 163 -10.35 -23.15 13.31
CA LEU A 163 -10.82 -24.52 13.50
C LEU A 163 -9.79 -25.37 14.24
N THR A 164 -8.51 -25.27 13.89
CA THR A 164 -7.44 -26.05 14.53
C THR A 164 -7.11 -25.52 15.93
N THR A 165 -7.20 -24.21 16.15
CA THR A 165 -6.96 -23.57 17.45
C THR A 165 -8.20 -23.51 18.34
N ARG A 166 -9.27 -24.24 18.01
CA ARG A 166 -10.53 -24.27 18.78
C ARG A 166 -10.44 -25.05 20.10
N ARG A 167 -9.27 -25.63 20.43
CA ARG A 167 -9.02 -26.13 21.79
C ARG A 167 -8.88 -24.93 22.72
N TYR A 168 -9.68 -24.97 23.78
CA TYR A 168 -9.96 -23.85 24.66
C TYR A 168 -8.92 -23.84 25.79
N ASP A 169 -7.73 -23.33 25.55
CA ASP A 169 -6.81 -22.97 26.62
C ASP A 169 -7.36 -21.69 27.25
N GLY A 170 -8.05 -21.84 28.38
CA GLY A 170 -8.75 -20.80 29.16
C GLY A 170 -7.89 -19.63 29.68
N LYS A 171 -6.94 -19.15 28.87
CA LYS A 171 -6.23 -17.89 29.03
C LYS A 171 -7.06 -16.77 28.37
N PRO A 172 -7.13 -15.57 28.98
CA PRO A 172 -7.87 -14.43 28.43
C PRO A 172 -7.47 -14.09 26.97
N ASP A 173 -6.19 -14.34 26.62
CA ASP A 173 -5.57 -13.90 25.37
C ASP A 173 -4.84 -15.01 24.59
N GLY A 174 -5.16 -16.30 24.78
CA GLY A 174 -4.43 -17.52 24.34
C GLY A 174 -3.94 -17.62 22.87
N ARG A 175 -3.07 -16.71 22.42
CA ARG A 175 -2.62 -16.52 21.02
C ARG A 175 -1.22 -15.91 20.93
N SER A 176 -0.38 -16.10 21.95
CA SER A 176 0.97 -15.51 22.04
C SER A 176 1.86 -15.83 20.83
N GLY A 177 1.72 -17.02 20.23
CA GLY A 177 2.46 -17.40 19.02
C GLY A 177 2.02 -16.65 17.75
N PHE A 178 0.74 -16.32 17.61
CA PHE A 178 0.25 -15.58 16.43
C PHE A 178 0.76 -14.15 16.36
N ARG A 179 1.15 -13.56 17.50
CA ARG A 179 1.81 -12.24 17.49
C ARG A 179 3.15 -12.31 16.76
N TRP A 180 3.98 -13.31 17.07
CA TRP A 180 5.25 -13.53 16.40
C TRP A 180 5.07 -13.95 14.95
N GLY A 181 4.10 -14.82 14.67
CA GLY A 181 3.70 -15.16 13.32
C GLY A 181 3.32 -13.93 12.51
N GLN A 182 2.50 -13.04 13.08
CA GLN A 182 2.09 -11.78 12.43
C GLN A 182 3.30 -10.88 12.14
N ILE A 183 4.23 -10.71 13.09
CA ILE A 183 5.44 -9.91 12.84
C ILE A 183 6.22 -10.48 11.64
N PHE A 184 6.37 -11.80 11.59
CA PHE A 184 7.05 -12.46 10.48
C PHE A 184 6.31 -12.29 9.15
N THR A 185 4.99 -12.46 9.13
CA THR A 185 4.20 -12.33 7.90
C THR A 185 4.12 -10.89 7.42
N SER A 186 3.97 -9.91 8.32
CA SER A 186 4.06 -8.48 8.00
C SER A 186 5.42 -8.13 7.39
N SER A 187 6.49 -8.76 7.89
CA SER A 187 7.84 -8.62 7.33
C SER A 187 7.90 -9.19 5.91
N LEU A 188 7.31 -10.36 5.66
CA LEU A 188 7.21 -10.92 4.31
C LEU A 188 6.40 -10.02 3.37
N VAL A 189 5.33 -9.39 3.83
CA VAL A 189 4.56 -8.41 3.02
C VAL A 189 5.44 -7.22 2.66
N ALA A 190 6.23 -6.69 3.61
CA ALA A 190 7.17 -5.61 3.32
C ALA A 190 8.26 -6.05 2.34
N LEU A 191 8.84 -7.24 2.50
CA LEU A 191 9.82 -7.77 1.54
C LEU A 191 9.19 -7.90 0.15
N ALA A 192 8.00 -8.50 0.06
CA ALA A 192 7.25 -8.68 -1.18
C ALA A 192 6.85 -7.37 -1.85
N HIS A 193 6.54 -6.35 -1.05
CA HIS A 193 6.30 -5.00 -1.55
C HIS A 193 7.56 -4.45 -2.23
N GLY A 194 8.73 -4.55 -1.59
CA GLY A 194 10.01 -4.18 -2.23
C GLY A 194 10.28 -4.96 -3.53
N THR A 195 9.99 -6.27 -3.55
CA THR A 195 10.17 -7.08 -4.76
C THR A 195 9.18 -6.75 -5.87
N ASN A 196 8.09 -6.02 -5.63
CA ASN A 196 7.10 -5.71 -6.67
C ASN A 196 7.11 -4.23 -7.05
N ASP A 197 7.07 -3.34 -6.07
CA ASP A 197 6.79 -1.92 -6.27
C ASP A 197 8.03 -1.13 -6.68
N ALA A 198 9.19 -1.42 -6.09
CA ALA A 198 10.45 -0.78 -6.50
C ALA A 198 10.73 -1.06 -7.99
N GLN A 199 10.40 -2.27 -8.44
CA GLN A 199 10.59 -2.68 -9.82
C GLN A 199 9.74 -1.89 -10.82
N LYS A 200 8.57 -1.38 -10.43
CA LYS A 200 7.74 -0.58 -11.33
C LYS A 200 8.46 0.71 -11.72
N THR A 201 9.05 1.39 -10.74
CA THR A 201 9.87 2.58 -10.96
C THR A 201 11.13 2.24 -11.76
N MET A 202 11.81 1.14 -11.42
CA MET A 202 12.96 0.66 -12.19
C MET A 202 12.60 0.45 -13.66
N GLY A 203 11.45 -0.15 -13.95
CA GLY A 203 10.96 -0.36 -15.31
C GLY A 203 10.69 0.95 -16.06
N VAL A 204 10.13 1.97 -15.40
CA VAL A 204 9.90 3.29 -16.01
C VAL A 204 11.20 4.01 -16.33
N ILE A 205 12.17 3.97 -15.42
CA ILE A 205 13.50 4.56 -15.65
C ILE A 205 14.20 3.81 -16.80
N THR A 206 14.16 2.48 -16.80
CA THR A 206 14.73 1.66 -17.88
C THR A 206 14.07 1.98 -19.21
N LEU A 207 12.74 2.11 -19.27
CA LEU A 207 12.02 2.54 -20.47
C LEU A 207 12.52 3.90 -20.96
N ALA A 208 12.72 4.87 -20.07
CA ALA A 208 13.25 6.18 -20.44
C ALA A 208 14.67 6.08 -21.00
N LEU A 209 15.54 5.24 -20.42
CA LEU A 209 16.91 5.01 -20.90
C LEU A 209 16.94 4.34 -22.28
N ILE A 210 16.08 3.33 -22.51
CA ILE A 210 15.94 2.67 -23.82
C ILE A 210 15.46 3.68 -24.87
N SER A 211 14.48 4.52 -24.52
CA SER A 211 13.89 5.48 -25.46
C SER A 211 14.87 6.52 -26.04
N VAL A 212 15.98 6.78 -25.34
CA VAL A 212 17.05 7.68 -25.82
C VAL A 212 18.31 6.94 -26.31
N GLY A 213 18.27 5.61 -26.35
CA GLY A 213 19.39 4.76 -26.79
C GLY A 213 20.54 4.70 -25.79
N TRP A 214 20.35 5.09 -24.53
CA TRP A 214 21.35 4.94 -23.47
C TRP A 214 21.40 3.51 -22.92
N GLN A 215 20.34 2.73 -23.18
CA GLN A 215 20.27 1.30 -22.96
C GLN A 215 19.86 0.63 -24.27
N ALA A 216 20.44 -0.53 -24.56
CA ALA A 216 20.20 -1.23 -25.82
C ALA A 216 18.73 -1.65 -25.97
N GLN A 217 18.17 -1.50 -27.17
CA GLN A 217 16.83 -2.02 -27.48
C GLN A 217 16.81 -3.54 -27.25
N GLY A 218 15.83 -4.01 -26.48
CA GLY A 218 15.69 -5.42 -26.07
C GLY A 218 16.38 -5.80 -24.75
N ASP A 219 17.27 -4.95 -24.22
CA ASP A 219 17.75 -5.12 -22.84
C ASP A 219 16.78 -4.45 -21.87
N HIS A 220 15.78 -5.20 -21.42
CA HIS A 220 14.74 -4.69 -20.51
C HIS A 220 15.12 -4.75 -19.03
N ARG A 221 16.33 -5.25 -18.71
CA ARG A 221 16.77 -5.41 -17.31
C ARG A 221 17.29 -4.07 -16.78
N PRO A 222 16.85 -3.61 -15.61
CA PRO A 222 17.35 -2.36 -15.06
C PRO A 222 18.83 -2.47 -14.70
N HIS A 223 19.59 -1.42 -15.02
CA HIS A 223 20.97 -1.29 -14.57
C HIS A 223 21.05 -1.24 -13.04
N ILE A 224 22.18 -1.69 -12.49
CA ILE A 224 22.35 -1.80 -11.03
C ILE A 224 22.19 -0.46 -10.30
N TYR A 225 22.60 0.66 -10.91
CA TYR A 225 22.44 1.99 -10.31
C TYR A 225 20.97 2.41 -10.24
N VAL A 226 20.13 1.98 -11.19
CA VAL A 226 18.67 2.20 -11.16
C VAL A 226 18.06 1.39 -10.02
N ILE A 227 18.50 0.13 -9.85
CA ILE A 227 18.05 -0.74 -8.76
C ILE A 227 18.39 -0.10 -7.41
N VAL A 228 19.65 0.31 -7.22
CA VAL A 228 20.13 0.94 -5.98
C VAL A 228 19.34 2.22 -5.69
N ALA A 229 19.18 3.11 -6.68
CA ALA A 229 18.47 4.38 -6.51
C ALA A 229 17.00 4.16 -6.10
N CYS A 230 16.27 3.28 -6.79
CA CYS A 230 14.88 2.96 -6.45
C CYS A 230 14.81 2.29 -5.06
N ALA A 231 15.67 1.31 -4.79
CA ALA A 231 15.69 0.60 -3.51
C ALA A 231 15.86 1.53 -2.29
N PHE A 232 16.79 2.49 -2.36
CA PHE A 232 16.96 3.49 -1.30
C PHE A 232 15.77 4.45 -1.22
N THR A 233 15.21 4.84 -2.36
CA THR A 233 14.15 5.84 -2.43
C THR A 233 12.82 5.32 -1.91
N ILE A 234 12.41 4.11 -2.31
CA ILE A 234 11.22 3.45 -1.78
C ILE A 234 11.37 3.15 -0.28
N ALA A 235 12.56 2.74 0.18
CA ALA A 235 12.84 2.49 1.59
C ALA A 235 12.74 3.78 2.43
N LEU A 236 13.27 4.90 1.91
CA LEU A 236 13.17 6.21 2.55
C LEU A 236 11.72 6.68 2.65
N GLY A 237 10.94 6.55 1.57
CA GLY A 237 9.50 6.81 1.61
C GLY A 237 8.79 5.96 2.66
N THR A 238 9.10 4.66 2.67
CA THR A 238 8.53 3.70 3.62
C THR A 238 8.81 4.08 5.08
N TYR A 239 10.04 4.53 5.36
CA TYR A 239 10.46 4.93 6.69
C TYR A 239 9.66 6.13 7.22
N LEU A 240 9.36 7.12 6.36
CA LEU A 240 8.51 8.26 6.73
C LEU A 240 7.05 7.83 6.95
N GLY A 241 6.61 6.82 6.20
CA GLY A 241 5.32 6.15 6.33
C GLY A 241 4.16 6.95 5.73
N GLY A 242 2.95 6.42 5.83
CA GLY A 242 1.74 7.06 5.29
C GLY A 242 0.66 7.18 6.35
N TRP A 243 0.94 7.90 7.44
CA TRP A 243 0.13 7.84 8.67
C TRP A 243 -1.38 8.05 8.48
N ARG A 244 -1.78 8.88 7.50
CA ARG A 244 -3.19 9.06 7.11
C ARG A 244 -3.81 7.75 6.61
N ILE A 245 -3.12 7.04 5.71
CA ILE A 245 -3.57 5.78 5.11
C ILE A 245 -3.45 4.64 6.13
N ILE A 246 -2.36 4.61 6.90
CA ILE A 246 -2.16 3.66 8.00
C ILE A 246 -3.32 3.71 8.99
N ARG A 247 -3.78 4.91 9.37
CA ARG A 247 -4.96 5.11 10.22
C ARG A 247 -6.22 4.54 9.57
N THR A 248 -6.45 4.84 8.29
CA THR A 248 -7.63 4.35 7.54
C THR A 248 -7.66 2.82 7.44
N LEU A 249 -6.56 2.18 7.07
CA LEU A 249 -6.50 0.72 6.94
C LEU A 249 -6.52 0.01 8.30
N GLY A 250 -5.84 0.57 9.32
CA GLY A 250 -5.75 -0.05 10.64
C GLY A 250 -7.05 -0.07 11.44
N LYS A 251 -7.96 0.90 11.22
CA LYS A 251 -9.25 1.00 11.94
C LYS A 251 -10.49 0.85 11.04
N GLY A 252 -10.34 0.85 9.72
CA GLY A 252 -11.44 1.14 8.79
C GLY A 252 -12.20 -0.04 8.20
N LEU A 253 -11.60 -1.24 8.12
CA LEU A 253 -12.14 -2.36 7.35
C LEU A 253 -12.78 -3.47 8.21
N THR A 254 -12.05 -3.99 9.20
CA THR A 254 -12.51 -5.02 10.14
C THR A 254 -11.67 -4.94 11.41
N ASP A 255 -12.20 -5.39 12.54
CA ASP A 255 -11.40 -5.56 13.76
C ASP A 255 -10.48 -6.77 13.58
N VAL A 256 -9.20 -6.52 13.33
CA VAL A 256 -8.22 -7.58 13.08
C VAL A 256 -7.61 -8.04 14.39
N LYS A 257 -7.66 -9.35 14.65
CA LYS A 257 -6.87 -10.00 15.72
C LYS A 257 -5.58 -10.59 15.13
N PRO A 258 -4.52 -10.86 15.93
CA PRO A 258 -3.24 -11.37 15.42
C PRO A 258 -3.34 -12.58 14.50
N ALA A 259 -4.23 -13.55 14.77
CA ALA A 259 -4.43 -14.70 13.90
C ALA A 259 -5.05 -14.36 12.53
N GLN A 260 -5.94 -13.36 12.47
CA GLN A 260 -6.48 -12.85 11.20
C GLN A 260 -5.42 -12.02 10.45
N GLY A 261 -4.61 -11.25 11.18
CA GLY A 261 -3.48 -10.51 10.62
C GLY A 261 -2.48 -11.45 9.98
N PHE A 262 -2.05 -12.48 10.71
CA PHE A 262 -1.19 -13.55 10.19
C PHE A 262 -1.74 -14.18 8.90
N ALA A 263 -3.01 -14.57 8.89
CA ALA A 263 -3.64 -15.18 7.70
C ALA A 263 -3.73 -14.22 6.51
N ALA A 264 -4.12 -12.95 6.75
CA ALA A 264 -4.21 -11.93 5.71
C ALA A 264 -2.83 -11.58 5.12
N GLU A 265 -1.83 -11.38 5.97
CA GLU A 265 -0.48 -11.02 5.57
C GLU A 265 0.24 -12.19 4.87
N THR A 266 0.06 -13.43 5.33
CA THR A 266 0.56 -14.62 4.62
C THR A 266 -0.01 -14.68 3.20
N SER A 267 -1.32 -14.54 3.07
CA SER A 267 -2.00 -14.53 1.77
C SER A 267 -1.49 -13.40 0.89
N THR A 268 -1.39 -12.20 1.44
CA THR A 268 -0.89 -11.00 0.74
C THR A 268 0.52 -11.20 0.21
N ALA A 269 1.45 -11.63 1.08
CA ALA A 269 2.84 -11.87 0.71
C ALA A 269 2.96 -12.96 -0.35
N ALA A 270 2.26 -14.09 -0.19
CA ALA A 270 2.27 -15.17 -1.16
C ALA A 270 1.75 -14.73 -2.53
N THR A 271 0.63 -14.00 -2.58
CA THR A 271 0.07 -13.48 -3.84
C THR A 271 1.00 -12.48 -4.51
N ILE A 272 1.60 -11.55 -3.76
CA ILE A 272 2.53 -10.56 -4.32
C ILE A 272 3.78 -11.26 -4.86
N LEU A 273 4.42 -12.14 -4.09
CA LEU A 273 5.64 -12.84 -4.53
C LEU A 273 5.39 -13.72 -5.75
N ALA A 274 4.30 -14.49 -5.76
CA ALA A 274 3.92 -15.31 -6.92
C ALA A 274 3.67 -14.45 -8.16
N SER A 275 2.99 -13.31 -8.00
CA SER A 275 2.75 -12.35 -9.07
C SER A 275 4.04 -11.72 -9.59
N SER A 276 4.93 -11.28 -8.69
CA SER A 276 6.23 -10.71 -9.05
C SER A 276 7.09 -11.71 -9.84
N ALA A 277 7.08 -12.99 -9.46
CA ALA A 277 7.80 -14.04 -10.17
C ALA A 277 7.29 -14.27 -11.61
N LEU A 278 6.02 -13.95 -11.88
CA LEU A 278 5.41 -14.01 -13.22
C LEU A 278 5.56 -12.68 -14.00
N GLY A 279 6.23 -11.68 -13.42
CA GLY A 279 6.38 -10.34 -13.99
C GLY A 279 5.09 -9.52 -13.97
N PHE A 280 4.06 -9.94 -13.23
CA PHE A 280 2.79 -9.21 -13.19
C PHE A 280 2.90 -7.97 -12.27
N ALA A 281 2.57 -6.81 -12.81
CA ALA A 281 2.64 -5.54 -12.11
C ALA A 281 1.36 -5.30 -11.27
N LEU A 282 1.25 -6.09 -10.21
CA LEU A 282 0.07 -6.17 -9.37
C LEU A 282 -0.01 -5.03 -8.34
N SER A 283 -1.24 -4.68 -7.96
CA SER A 283 -1.48 -3.73 -6.87
C SER A 283 -1.41 -4.41 -5.50
N THR A 284 -0.39 -4.08 -4.74
CA THR A 284 -0.23 -4.54 -3.35
C THR A 284 -1.38 -4.05 -2.46
N THR A 285 -1.83 -2.80 -2.62
CA THR A 285 -2.98 -2.24 -1.87
C THR A 285 -4.27 -3.03 -2.02
N GLN A 286 -4.60 -3.44 -3.25
CA GLN A 286 -5.82 -4.20 -3.51
C GLN A 286 -5.72 -5.62 -2.94
N VAL A 287 -4.57 -6.27 -3.11
CA VAL A 287 -4.32 -7.62 -2.56
C VAL A 287 -4.32 -7.62 -1.04
N ALA A 288 -3.67 -6.65 -0.41
CA ALA A 288 -3.66 -6.49 1.05
C ALA A 288 -5.09 -6.25 1.59
N SER A 289 -5.82 -5.32 0.98
CA SER A 289 -7.20 -5.01 1.38
C SER A 289 -8.15 -6.19 1.16
N GLY A 290 -8.03 -6.89 0.02
CA GLY A 290 -8.79 -8.11 -0.27
C GLY A 290 -8.53 -9.20 0.77
N SER A 291 -7.26 -9.42 1.13
CA SER A 291 -6.86 -10.38 2.16
C SER A 291 -7.38 -10.01 3.55
N VAL A 292 -7.37 -8.73 3.92
CA VAL A 292 -7.94 -8.24 5.18
C VAL A 292 -9.46 -8.43 5.24
N ILE A 293 -10.18 -8.15 4.15
CA ILE A 293 -11.61 -8.42 4.06
C ILE A 293 -11.88 -9.93 4.17
N GLY A 294 -11.12 -10.74 3.45
CA GLY A 294 -11.21 -12.20 3.47
C GLY A 294 -10.98 -12.80 4.85
N SER A 295 -9.93 -12.37 5.55
CA SER A 295 -9.64 -12.81 6.93
C SER A 295 -10.70 -12.33 7.92
N GLY A 296 -11.32 -11.18 7.68
CA GLY A 296 -12.51 -10.71 8.39
C GLY A 296 -13.65 -11.72 8.27
N LEU A 297 -14.03 -12.08 7.05
CA LEU A 297 -15.12 -13.03 6.76
C LEU A 297 -14.85 -14.45 7.28
N GLY A 298 -13.58 -14.85 7.38
CA GLY A 298 -13.19 -16.18 7.84
C GLY A 298 -13.41 -16.44 9.33
N ARG A 299 -13.61 -15.38 10.13
CA ARG A 299 -13.82 -15.47 11.57
C ARG A 299 -15.31 -15.34 11.92
N ARG A 300 -15.85 -16.34 12.63
CA ARG A 300 -17.20 -16.26 13.21
C ARG A 300 -17.33 -15.06 14.15
N GLY A 301 -18.34 -14.23 13.91
CA GLY A 301 -18.62 -13.03 14.70
C GLY A 301 -17.73 -11.81 14.40
N SER A 302 -16.96 -11.80 13.32
CA SER A 302 -16.29 -10.59 12.84
C SER A 302 -17.23 -9.75 11.99
N ALA A 303 -17.20 -8.42 12.17
CA ALA A 303 -17.96 -7.49 11.34
C ALA A 303 -17.03 -6.82 10.31
N VAL A 304 -17.37 -6.94 9.02
CA VAL A 304 -16.71 -6.21 7.94
C VAL A 304 -17.51 -4.93 7.66
N ARG A 305 -16.82 -3.79 7.62
CA ARG A 305 -17.43 -2.48 7.34
C ARG A 305 -17.62 -2.29 5.83
N TRP A 306 -18.67 -2.89 5.27
CA TRP A 306 -18.97 -2.88 3.83
C TRP A 306 -19.02 -1.49 3.19
N ARG A 307 -19.49 -0.47 3.92
CA ARG A 307 -19.47 0.93 3.45
C ARG A 307 -18.05 1.46 3.23
N THR A 308 -17.08 1.04 4.02
CA THR A 308 -15.67 1.41 3.82
C THR A 308 -15.07 0.61 2.67
N ALA A 309 -15.32 -0.71 2.62
CA ALA A 309 -14.87 -1.56 1.53
C ALA A 309 -15.35 -1.08 0.16
N GLY A 310 -16.64 -0.70 0.04
CA GLY A 310 -17.20 -0.14 -1.19
C GLY A 310 -16.56 1.19 -1.59
N ARG A 311 -16.31 2.10 -0.63
CA ARG A 311 -15.58 3.36 -0.91
C ARG A 311 -14.16 3.13 -1.42
N ILE A 312 -13.47 2.14 -0.86
CA ILE A 312 -12.12 1.76 -1.30
C ILE A 312 -12.16 1.17 -2.72
N ALA A 313 -13.11 0.27 -2.99
CA ALA A 313 -13.29 -0.34 -4.32
C ALA A 313 -13.60 0.71 -5.41
N ILE A 314 -14.44 1.71 -5.11
CA ILE A 314 -14.68 2.83 -6.02
C ILE A 314 -13.38 3.60 -6.28
N GLY A 315 -12.61 3.88 -5.23
CA GLY A 315 -11.29 4.51 -5.37
C GLY A 315 -10.35 3.74 -6.29
N TRP A 316 -10.35 2.41 -6.22
CA TRP A 316 -9.54 1.55 -7.10
C TRP A 316 -9.93 1.69 -8.57
N VAL A 317 -11.22 1.60 -8.88
CA VAL A 317 -11.72 1.73 -10.26
C VAL A 317 -11.44 3.12 -10.82
N LEU A 318 -11.56 4.17 -9.98
CA LEU A 318 -11.31 5.55 -10.38
C LEU A 318 -9.82 5.91 -10.52
N THR A 319 -8.91 5.16 -9.90
CA THR A 319 -7.49 5.55 -9.87
C THR A 319 -6.87 5.56 -11.27
N LEU A 320 -7.07 4.50 -12.06
CA LEU A 320 -6.52 4.41 -13.41
C LEU A 320 -7.05 5.53 -14.34
N PRO A 321 -8.37 5.74 -14.50
CA PRO A 321 -8.88 6.78 -15.39
C PRO A 321 -8.56 8.19 -14.88
N ALA A 322 -8.58 8.44 -13.57
CA ALA A 322 -8.28 9.76 -13.04
C ALA A 322 -6.79 10.13 -13.20
N ALA A 323 -5.87 9.20 -12.89
CA ALA A 323 -4.46 9.42 -13.14
C ALA A 323 -4.16 9.55 -14.65
N GLY A 324 -4.85 8.76 -15.48
CA GLY A 324 -4.74 8.86 -16.93
C GLY A 324 -5.26 10.17 -17.50
N LEU A 325 -6.35 10.72 -16.94
CA LEU A 325 -6.82 12.04 -17.34
C LEU A 325 -5.78 13.13 -17.03
N VAL A 326 -5.17 13.10 -15.85
CA VAL A 326 -4.11 14.07 -15.49
C VAL A 326 -2.88 13.88 -16.38
N GLY A 327 -2.46 12.63 -16.63
CA GLY A 327 -1.36 12.33 -17.55
C GLY A 327 -1.63 12.76 -18.99
N ALA A 328 -2.88 12.61 -19.46
CA ALA A 328 -3.32 13.08 -20.78
C ALA A 328 -3.28 14.61 -20.89
N VAL A 329 -3.71 15.32 -19.84
CA VAL A 329 -3.64 16.80 -19.80
C VAL A 329 -2.19 17.28 -19.82
N ALA A 330 -1.31 16.67 -19.03
CA ALA A 330 0.13 16.98 -19.06
C ALA A 330 0.73 16.70 -20.46
N ALA A 331 0.43 15.53 -21.04
CA ALA A 331 0.91 15.19 -22.37
C ALA A 331 0.40 16.16 -23.45
N PHE A 332 -0.84 16.66 -23.32
CA PHE A 332 -1.36 17.68 -24.23
C PHE A 332 -0.56 18.98 -24.15
N ILE A 333 -0.18 19.43 -22.95
CA ILE A 333 0.66 20.62 -22.75
C ILE A 333 2.04 20.40 -23.39
N VAL A 334 2.63 19.21 -23.24
CA VAL A 334 3.90 18.84 -23.88
C VAL A 334 3.80 18.85 -25.40
N VAL A 335 2.77 18.22 -25.96
CA VAL A 335 2.60 18.09 -27.42
C VAL A 335 2.34 19.44 -28.07
N VAL A 336 1.51 20.30 -27.46
CA VAL A 336 1.18 21.63 -28.01
C VAL A 336 2.29 22.64 -27.73
N GLY A 337 2.90 22.60 -26.55
CA GLY A 337 3.93 23.56 -26.11
C GLY A 337 5.36 23.23 -26.58
N GLY A 338 5.57 22.06 -27.20
CA GLY A 338 6.89 21.60 -27.62
C GLY A 338 7.88 21.56 -26.44
N GLY A 339 9.10 22.04 -26.64
CA GLY A 339 10.14 22.06 -25.60
C GLY A 339 9.76 22.87 -24.34
N TRP A 340 8.90 23.89 -24.47
CA TRP A 340 8.40 24.66 -23.34
C TRP A 340 7.31 23.93 -22.55
N GLY A 341 6.62 22.99 -23.19
CA GLY A 341 5.54 22.23 -22.55
C GLY A 341 6.04 21.44 -21.33
N VAL A 342 7.22 20.81 -21.42
CA VAL A 342 7.84 20.09 -20.29
C VAL A 342 8.15 21.02 -19.12
N LEU A 343 8.63 22.24 -19.39
CA LEU A 343 8.92 23.21 -18.34
C LEU A 343 7.64 23.71 -17.66
N ILE A 344 6.60 24.01 -18.45
CA ILE A 344 5.29 24.42 -17.95
C ILE A 344 4.71 23.32 -17.05
N ASP A 345 4.73 22.08 -17.52
CA ASP A 345 4.28 20.91 -16.76
C ASP A 345 5.07 20.73 -15.46
N ALA A 346 6.40 20.87 -15.50
CA ALA A 346 7.24 20.77 -14.31
C ALA A 346 6.85 21.80 -13.25
N VAL A 347 6.63 23.06 -13.67
CA VAL A 347 6.22 24.16 -12.77
C VAL A 347 4.82 23.92 -12.21
N LEU A 348 3.87 23.54 -13.05
CA LEU A 348 2.49 23.26 -12.63
C LEU A 348 2.43 22.06 -11.67
N ALA A 349 3.12 20.97 -11.97
CA ALA A 349 3.21 19.79 -11.12
C ALA A 349 3.80 20.16 -9.75
N LEU A 350 4.90 20.91 -9.73
CA LEU A 350 5.52 21.36 -8.49
C LEU A 350 4.57 22.24 -7.67
N ALA A 351 3.85 23.18 -8.31
CA ALA A 351 2.86 24.02 -7.64
C ALA A 351 1.72 23.19 -7.03
N VAL A 352 1.20 22.18 -7.76
CA VAL A 352 0.15 21.28 -7.27
C VAL A 352 0.66 20.42 -6.10
N ILE A 353 1.84 19.83 -6.22
CA ILE A 353 2.46 19.02 -5.14
C ILE A 353 2.67 19.87 -3.88
N ILE A 354 3.21 21.08 -4.02
CA ILE A 354 3.40 22.02 -2.90
C ILE A 354 2.06 22.39 -2.29
N ALA A 355 1.04 22.70 -3.10
CA ALA A 355 -0.29 23.05 -2.60
C ALA A 355 -0.92 21.89 -1.80
N LEU A 356 -0.83 20.66 -2.30
CA LEU A 356 -1.30 19.46 -1.61
C LEU A 356 -0.53 19.22 -0.31
N PHE A 357 0.80 19.40 -0.33
CA PHE A 357 1.65 19.26 0.85
C PHE A 357 1.34 20.32 1.91
N LEU A 358 1.23 21.59 1.54
CA LEU A 358 0.87 22.67 2.46
C LEU A 358 -0.53 22.47 3.06
N ARG A 359 -1.49 22.02 2.24
CA ARG A 359 -2.83 21.65 2.73
C ARG A 359 -2.78 20.48 3.72
N SER A 360 -1.88 19.52 3.50
CA SER A 360 -1.70 18.39 4.41
C SER A 360 -1.22 18.82 5.81
N ARG A 361 -0.43 19.89 5.91
CA ARG A 361 0.10 20.39 7.20
C ARG A 361 -1.00 20.96 8.11
N ARG A 362 -2.12 21.42 7.56
CA ARG A 362 -3.24 21.96 8.36
C ARG A 362 -3.89 20.90 9.25
N ASN A 363 -3.94 19.65 8.79
CA ASN A 363 -4.52 18.51 9.52
C ASN A 363 -3.48 17.39 9.67
N ALA A 364 -2.35 17.69 10.32
CA ALA A 364 -1.23 16.76 10.38
C ALA A 364 -1.57 15.46 11.13
N VAL A 365 -1.39 14.33 10.45
CA VAL A 365 -1.51 12.99 11.03
C VAL A 365 -0.11 12.39 11.14
N THR A 366 0.31 12.05 12.35
CA THR A 366 1.65 11.58 12.69
C THR A 366 1.57 10.26 13.46
N ALA A 367 2.72 9.60 13.66
CA ALA A 367 2.82 8.37 14.46
C ALA A 367 2.19 8.49 15.86
N ASN A 368 2.22 9.68 16.47
CA ASN A 368 1.74 9.92 17.83
C ASN A 368 0.21 10.02 17.89
N ASN A 369 -0.44 10.57 16.87
CA ASN A 369 -1.89 10.80 16.86
C ASN A 369 -2.65 9.82 15.96
N ALA A 370 -1.96 9.02 15.14
CA ALA A 370 -2.59 8.09 14.21
C ALA A 370 -3.51 7.06 14.90
N PHE A 371 -3.17 6.66 16.14
CA PHE A 371 -3.89 5.64 16.89
C PHE A 371 -4.35 6.11 18.28
N SER A 372 -4.09 7.36 18.69
CA SER A 372 -4.28 7.83 20.09
C SER A 372 -5.73 7.92 20.56
N GLU A 373 -6.72 8.02 19.66
CA GLU A 373 -8.14 8.15 20.04
C GLU A 373 -8.67 7.02 20.95
N VAL A 374 -8.04 5.84 20.98
CA VAL A 374 -8.41 4.74 21.89
C VAL A 374 -7.73 4.89 23.26
N ALA A 375 -6.50 5.42 23.31
CA ALA A 375 -5.75 5.61 24.55
C ALA A 375 -6.20 6.88 25.30
N ASP A 376 -6.57 7.93 24.58
CA ASP A 376 -7.06 9.19 25.17
C ASP A 376 -8.48 9.03 25.72
N SER A 377 -9.33 8.23 25.08
CA SER A 377 -10.67 7.87 25.61
C SER A 377 -10.58 7.01 26.89
N ALA A 378 -9.55 6.16 27.00
CA ALA A 378 -9.29 5.37 28.20
C ALA A 378 -8.77 6.22 29.38
N ARG A 379 -8.14 7.37 29.11
CA ARG A 379 -7.73 8.35 30.13
C ARG A 379 -8.88 9.28 30.56
N ALA A 380 -9.92 9.40 29.73
CA ALA A 380 -11.11 10.18 30.03
C ALA A 380 -12.11 9.45 30.95
N ILE A 381 -11.91 8.15 31.18
CA ILE A 381 -12.73 7.34 32.08
C ILE A 381 -11.85 6.97 33.28
N GLU A 382 -12.12 7.58 34.44
CA GLU A 382 -11.62 7.05 35.71
C GLU A 382 -12.21 5.65 35.88
N VAL A 383 -11.41 4.62 35.61
CA VAL A 383 -11.78 3.23 35.92
C VAL A 383 -11.54 3.06 37.42
N PRO A 384 -12.56 2.72 38.23
CA PRO A 384 -12.36 2.43 39.64
C PRO A 384 -11.31 1.33 39.80
N GLU A 385 -10.39 1.52 40.75
CA GLU A 385 -9.25 0.62 41.00
C GLU A 385 -9.69 -0.83 41.27
N GLU A 386 -10.92 -1.00 41.75
CA GLU A 386 -11.61 -2.28 41.84
C GLU A 386 -12.87 -2.31 40.96
N PRO A 387 -12.98 -3.24 40.00
CA PRO A 387 -14.20 -3.39 39.21
C PRO A 387 -15.37 -3.82 40.13
N PRO A 388 -16.59 -3.30 39.90
CA PRO A 388 -17.74 -3.67 40.71
C PRO A 388 -17.98 -5.18 40.65
N LEU A 389 -18.27 -5.77 41.82
CA LEU A 389 -18.51 -7.21 41.95
C LEU A 389 -19.61 -7.64 40.98
N THR A 390 -19.35 -8.71 40.23
CA THR A 390 -20.40 -9.33 39.40
C THR A 390 -21.58 -9.76 40.28
N PRO A 391 -22.81 -9.88 39.75
CA PRO A 391 -23.98 -10.30 40.53
C PRO A 391 -23.79 -11.62 41.27
N ARG A 392 -22.96 -12.54 40.72
CA ARG A 392 -22.57 -13.79 41.38
C ARG A 392 -21.61 -13.58 42.54
N GLN A 393 -20.58 -12.74 42.37
CA GLN A 393 -19.63 -12.41 43.43
C GLN A 393 -20.30 -11.63 44.57
N ALA A 394 -21.17 -10.67 44.25
CA ALA A 394 -21.94 -9.92 45.25
C ALA A 394 -22.87 -10.83 46.07
N ARG A 395 -23.52 -11.82 45.43
CA ARG A 395 -24.32 -12.84 46.14
C ARG A 395 -23.46 -13.73 47.04
N ALA A 396 -22.30 -14.17 46.56
CA ALA A 396 -21.37 -15.00 47.33
C ALA A 396 -20.80 -14.24 48.54
N GLN A 397 -20.48 -12.97 48.39
CA GLN A 397 -19.99 -12.12 49.47
C GLN A 397 -21.06 -11.85 50.52
N ARG A 398 -22.29 -11.50 50.11
CA ARG A 398 -23.43 -11.36 51.04
C ARG A 398 -23.74 -12.67 51.78
N ALA A 399 -23.56 -13.82 51.14
CA ALA A 399 -23.73 -15.12 51.78
C ALA A 399 -22.62 -15.38 52.83
N ARG A 400 -21.36 -15.04 52.54
CA ARG A 400 -20.24 -15.14 53.48
C ARG A 400 -20.39 -14.20 54.67
N GLU A 401 -20.86 -12.97 54.45
CA GLU A 401 -21.14 -12.00 55.52
C GLU A 401 -22.27 -12.47 56.44
N ARG A 402 -23.35 -13.02 55.87
CA ARG A 402 -24.45 -13.63 56.65
C ARG A 402 -23.99 -14.84 57.47
N ALA A 403 -23.09 -15.67 56.93
CA ALA A 403 -22.52 -16.80 57.67
C ALA A 403 -21.66 -16.33 58.86
N LYS A 404 -20.78 -15.35 58.64
CA LYS A 404 -19.95 -14.76 59.70
C LYS A 404 -20.77 -14.05 60.78
N ALA A 405 -21.88 -13.40 60.40
CA ALA A 405 -22.80 -12.78 61.35
C ALA A 405 -23.52 -13.82 62.23
N LYS A 406 -23.90 -14.97 61.66
CA LYS A 406 -24.47 -16.09 62.42
C LYS A 406 -23.48 -16.72 63.39
N GLU A 407 -22.21 -16.90 62.98
CA GLU A 407 -21.16 -17.39 63.89
C GLU A 407 -20.88 -16.43 65.04
N LYS A 408 -20.87 -15.11 64.79
CA LYS A 408 -20.70 -14.10 65.85
C LYS A 408 -21.92 -13.96 66.77
N GLY A 409 -23.12 -14.31 66.30
CA GLY A 409 -24.35 -14.28 67.10
C GLY A 409 -24.58 -15.54 67.95
N ALA A 410 -23.95 -16.67 67.60
CA ALA A 410 -24.07 -17.94 68.32
C ALA A 410 -23.08 -18.10 69.49
N GLY A 411 -22.18 -17.13 69.68
CA GLY A 411 -21.18 -17.10 70.77
C GLY A 411 -21.50 -16.11 71.90
N ARG A 412 -22.77 -15.74 72.10
CA ARG A 412 -23.24 -14.94 73.24
C ARG A 412 -24.22 -15.70 74.09
#